data_AF-A0A0S4TK71-F1
#
_entry.id   AF-A0A0S4TK71-F1
#
_cell.length_a   1.000
_cell.length_b   1.000
_cell.length_c   1.000
_cell.angle_alpha   90.00
_cell.angle_beta   90.00
_cell.angle_gamma   90.00
#
_symmetry.space_group_name_H-M   'P 1'
#
loop_
_entity.id
_entity.type
_entity.pdbx_description
1 polymer ?
#
loop_
_entity_poly.entity_id
_entity_poly.type
_entity_poly.pdbx_seq_one_letter_code
_entity_poly.pdbx_strand_id
1 'polypeptide(L)'
;MSQTSILSYLNKRGAENICKDSIECGNDLNRDSAVKNRRICVEETEIKSSKEAEEENQEYYPSESVLREYFGDEWFEALKDELRKPYFVKCMKKVQERRNCAKVYPPSDKMFSCFKATPLNKISVVILGQDPYHQPGQAMGLSFSVPKGVPVPPSLRNIYKEIGKGNPGHGDLSSWAEQGVFLLNSLLSVEEGKPMSHKDYVSLTVITTVLENKQIY
;
A
#
# COMPACT_ATOMS: atom_id res chain seq x y z
N MET A 1 -1.25 9.91 28.78
CA MET A 1 -1.55 8.53 28.33
C MET A 1 -1.50 8.54 26.82
N SER A 2 -0.69 7.65 26.24
CA SER A 2 -0.04 7.77 24.93
C SER A 2 -1.00 7.60 23.74
N GLN A 3 -1.30 8.69 23.03
CA GLN A 3 -1.94 8.64 21.71
C GLN A 3 -0.91 8.16 20.68
N THR A 4 -0.96 6.87 20.34
CA THR A 4 -0.05 6.24 19.37
C THR A 4 -0.63 6.47 17.97
N SER A 5 -0.12 7.46 17.23
CA SER A 5 -0.57 7.84 15.86
C SER A 5 -0.21 6.79 14.80
N ILE A 6 -0.85 6.84 13.61
CA ILE A 6 -0.44 6.02 12.44
C ILE A 6 1.05 6.18 12.12
N LEU A 7 1.63 7.32 12.46
CA LEU A 7 3.05 7.61 12.28
C LEU A 7 3.90 6.93 13.34
N SER A 8 3.51 6.94 14.61
CA SER A 8 4.21 6.14 15.63
C SER A 8 4.10 4.64 15.40
N TYR A 9 3.03 4.19 14.73
CA TYR A 9 2.93 2.88 14.12
C TYR A 9 3.89 2.76 12.94
N LEU A 10 3.79 3.63 11.92
CA LEU A 10 4.54 3.57 10.67
C LEU A 10 6.06 3.80 10.80
N ASN A 11 6.50 4.31 11.95
CA ASN A 11 7.85 4.86 12.16
C ASN A 11 8.51 4.35 13.46
N LYS A 12 7.90 3.43 14.23
CA LYS A 12 8.54 2.88 15.44
C LYS A 12 9.74 2.01 15.03
N ARG A 13 10.95 2.57 15.17
CA ARG A 13 12.13 1.76 15.48
C ARG A 13 11.93 1.18 16.88
N GLY A 14 11.53 -0.08 16.93
CA GLY A 14 11.49 -0.89 18.14
C GLY A 14 12.11 -2.24 17.82
N ALA A 15 13.39 -2.38 18.13
CA ALA A 15 14.02 -3.68 18.22
C ALA A 15 13.27 -4.48 19.30
N GLU A 16 12.74 -5.64 18.93
CA GLU A 16 12.83 -6.92 19.64
C GLU A 16 11.79 -7.91 19.06
N ASN A 17 12.30 -8.90 18.32
CA ASN A 17 11.72 -10.23 18.12
C ASN A 17 10.31 -10.38 17.52
N ILE A 18 10.02 -9.71 16.39
CA ILE A 18 8.88 -10.10 15.53
C ILE A 18 9.39 -10.36 14.11
N CYS A 19 10.24 -11.36 13.95
CA CYS A 19 10.56 -11.93 12.64
C CYS A 19 10.90 -13.41 12.80
N LYS A 20 9.87 -14.21 13.12
CA LYS A 20 9.85 -15.64 12.86
C LYS A 20 8.57 -15.92 12.08
N ASP A 21 8.67 -15.80 10.77
CA ASP A 21 7.85 -16.53 9.81
C ASP A 21 8.56 -16.39 8.45
N SER A 22 9.64 -17.17 8.32
CA SER A 22 10.15 -17.54 7.01
C SER A 22 9.25 -18.65 6.49
N ILE A 23 8.38 -18.30 5.54
CA ILE A 23 7.72 -19.27 4.67
C ILE A 23 8.84 -19.99 3.91
N GLU A 24 9.13 -21.24 4.30
CA GLU A 24 9.84 -22.18 3.44
C GLU A 24 8.93 -22.50 2.25
N CYS A 25 9.45 -22.28 1.05
CA CYS A 25 8.78 -22.64 -0.19
C CYS A 25 9.70 -23.60 -0.97
N GLY A 26 9.21 -24.83 -1.17
CA GLY A 26 9.79 -25.89 -2.02
C GLY A 26 10.56 -26.93 -1.20
N ASN A 27 10.45 -28.25 -1.39
CA ASN A 27 9.78 -29.12 -2.37
C ASN A 27 9.55 -30.46 -1.67
N ASP A 28 8.54 -31.27 -2.08
CA ASP A 28 8.76 -32.68 -2.39
C ASP A 28 7.48 -33.38 -2.90
N LEU A 29 7.61 -33.97 -4.09
CA LEU A 29 6.69 -34.91 -4.71
C LEU A 29 7.14 -36.33 -4.36
N ASN A 30 6.31 -37.14 -3.67
CA ASN A 30 5.92 -38.49 -4.12
C ASN A 30 5.01 -39.25 -3.12
N ARG A 31 3.89 -39.75 -3.67
CA ARG A 31 3.25 -41.09 -3.54
C ARG A 31 3.48 -41.95 -2.28
N ASP A 32 2.40 -42.25 -1.55
CA ASP A 32 1.61 -43.49 -1.66
C ASP A 32 0.85 -43.84 -0.35
N SER A 33 -0.44 -44.15 -0.52
CA SER A 33 -1.22 -45.18 0.19
C SER A 33 -1.27 -45.24 1.73
N ALA A 34 -2.40 -44.84 2.33
CA ALA A 34 -3.18 -45.71 3.24
C ALA A 34 -4.46 -45.03 3.75
N VAL A 35 -5.59 -45.59 3.33
CA VAL A 35 -6.93 -45.34 3.90
C VAL A 35 -7.00 -45.93 5.31
N LYS A 36 -7.41 -45.13 6.32
CA LYS A 36 -8.09 -45.65 7.51
C LYS A 36 -8.92 -44.58 8.23
N ASN A 37 -10.24 -44.77 8.16
CA ASN A 37 -11.30 -44.12 8.93
C ASN A 37 -10.99 -43.97 10.43
N ARG A 38 -11.24 -42.77 10.99
CA ARG A 38 -12.29 -42.57 12.03
C ARG A 38 -12.39 -41.12 12.55
N ARG A 39 -13.66 -40.74 12.79
CA ARG A 39 -14.20 -39.64 13.61
C ARG A 39 -14.11 -38.22 13.04
N ILE A 40 -15.24 -37.85 12.46
CA ILE A 40 -15.78 -36.49 12.43
C ILE A 40 -15.87 -36.00 13.88
N CYS A 41 -15.04 -35.04 14.24
CA CYS A 41 -15.25 -34.14 15.37
C CYS A 41 -15.45 -32.76 14.75
N VAL A 42 -16.72 -32.34 14.68
CA VAL A 42 -17.08 -30.95 14.42
C VAL A 42 -16.71 -30.21 15.70
N GLU A 43 -15.55 -29.55 15.72
CA GLU A 43 -15.27 -28.54 16.73
C GLU A 43 -15.75 -27.21 16.18
N GLU A 44 -16.99 -26.86 16.58
CA GLU A 44 -17.48 -25.50 16.62
C GLU A 44 -16.56 -24.69 17.54
N THR A 45 -15.63 -23.93 16.97
CA THR A 45 -14.99 -22.82 17.68
C THR A 45 -15.57 -21.52 17.17
N GLU A 46 -16.69 -21.18 17.79
CA GLU A 46 -17.13 -19.84 18.17
C GLU A 46 -16.91 -18.72 17.14
N ILE A 47 -18.00 -18.39 16.45
CA ILE A 47 -18.24 -17.06 15.89
C ILE A 47 -18.11 -16.08 17.05
N LYS A 48 -16.94 -15.44 17.19
CA LYS A 48 -16.80 -14.27 18.07
C LYS A 48 -17.89 -13.27 17.71
N SER A 49 -18.63 -12.89 18.73
CA SER A 49 -19.69 -11.88 18.68
C SER A 49 -19.18 -10.66 17.91
N SER A 50 -20.00 -10.17 16.97
CA SER A 50 -19.70 -9.01 16.12
C SER A 50 -19.31 -7.76 16.90
N LYS A 51 -19.67 -7.66 18.18
CA LYS A 51 -19.30 -6.55 19.06
C LYS A 51 -17.85 -6.62 19.57
N GLU A 52 -17.30 -7.80 19.79
CA GLU A 52 -15.92 -7.96 20.29
C GLU A 52 -14.88 -7.65 19.21
N ALA A 53 -15.19 -7.94 17.95
CA ALA A 53 -14.34 -7.58 16.80
C ALA A 53 -14.38 -6.07 16.45
N GLU A 54 -15.46 -5.37 16.85
CA GLU A 54 -15.58 -3.91 16.73
C GLU A 54 -14.80 -3.19 17.84
N GLU A 55 -14.83 -3.70 19.08
CA GLU A 55 -14.10 -3.12 20.21
C GLU A 55 -12.56 -3.30 20.10
N GLU A 56 -12.06 -4.45 19.63
CA GLU A 56 -10.61 -4.68 19.45
C GLU A 56 -10.00 -3.80 18.33
N ASN A 57 -10.81 -3.31 17.39
CA ASN A 57 -10.37 -2.46 16.27
C ASN A 57 -10.28 -0.97 16.63
N GLN A 58 -10.91 -0.53 17.71
CA GLN A 58 -11.10 0.88 18.01
C GLN A 58 -9.90 1.50 18.75
N GLU A 59 -9.07 0.70 19.41
CA GLU A 59 -7.91 1.16 20.18
C GLU A 59 -6.71 1.58 19.29
N TYR A 60 -6.80 1.36 17.98
CA TYR A 60 -5.65 1.39 17.06
C TYR A 60 -5.83 2.22 15.79
N TYR A 61 -6.94 2.96 15.66
CA TYR A 61 -7.19 3.79 14.49
C TYR A 61 -6.58 5.19 14.66
N PRO A 62 -5.91 5.76 13.64
CA PRO A 62 -5.33 7.08 13.74
C PRO A 62 -6.39 8.17 13.90
N SER A 63 -6.03 9.27 14.54
CA SER A 63 -6.91 10.45 14.56
C SER A 63 -7.14 10.97 13.13
N GLU A 64 -8.32 11.55 12.90
CA GLU A 64 -8.66 12.12 11.59
C GLU A 64 -7.66 13.20 11.15
N SER A 65 -7.13 13.99 12.10
CA SER A 65 -6.11 15.00 11.81
C SER A 65 -4.88 14.41 11.12
N VAL A 66 -4.44 13.23 11.55
CA VAL A 66 -3.27 12.55 10.97
C VAL A 66 -3.62 12.01 9.58
N LEU A 67 -4.81 11.43 9.40
CA LEU A 67 -5.23 10.93 8.09
C LEU A 67 -5.41 12.07 7.07
N ARG A 68 -5.97 13.21 7.49
CA ARG A 68 -6.02 14.43 6.68
C ARG A 68 -4.62 14.93 6.33
N GLU A 69 -3.69 14.87 7.28
CA GLU A 69 -2.29 15.17 6.99
C GLU A 69 -1.75 14.25 5.91
N TYR A 70 -2.17 12.99 5.75
CA TYR A 70 -1.65 12.10 4.70
C TYR A 70 -2.34 12.20 3.35
N PHE A 71 -3.67 12.25 3.36
CA PHE A 71 -4.49 12.18 2.16
C PHE A 71 -4.90 13.56 1.63
N GLY A 72 -4.92 14.57 2.51
CA GLY A 72 -5.62 15.84 2.27
C GLY A 72 -7.11 15.74 2.61
N ASP A 73 -7.76 16.89 2.82
CA ASP A 73 -9.14 16.94 3.32
C ASP A 73 -10.14 16.29 2.37
N GLU A 74 -10.08 16.61 1.08
CA GLU A 74 -11.02 16.09 0.07
C GLU A 74 -10.95 14.55 -0.02
N TRP A 75 -9.74 14.01 -0.05
CA TRP A 75 -9.53 12.56 -0.12
C TRP A 75 -9.89 11.86 1.18
N PHE A 76 -9.57 12.46 2.32
CA PHE A 76 -9.99 11.92 3.60
C PHE A 76 -11.51 11.82 3.66
N GLU A 77 -12.26 12.87 3.28
CA GLU A 77 -13.73 12.81 3.28
C GLU A 77 -14.28 11.72 2.37
N ALA A 78 -13.69 11.55 1.18
CA ALA A 78 -14.11 10.52 0.23
C ALA A 78 -13.75 9.08 0.65
N LEU A 79 -12.69 8.91 1.45
CA LEU A 79 -12.15 7.61 1.81
C LEU A 79 -12.37 7.23 3.28
N LYS A 80 -12.85 8.12 4.16
CA LYS A 80 -12.89 7.90 5.62
C LYS A 80 -13.57 6.60 6.04
N ASP A 81 -14.63 6.19 5.35
CA ASP A 81 -15.35 4.95 5.64
C ASP A 81 -14.56 3.73 5.15
N GLU A 82 -13.87 3.86 4.02
CA GLU A 82 -12.99 2.83 3.46
C GLU A 82 -11.75 2.61 4.34
N LEU A 83 -11.13 3.71 4.80
CA LEU A 83 -9.93 3.68 5.64
C LEU A 83 -10.20 2.99 6.99
N ARG A 84 -11.45 3.05 7.50
CA ARG A 84 -11.88 2.38 8.74
C ARG A 84 -12.12 0.88 8.58
N LYS A 85 -12.18 0.35 7.36
CA LYS A 85 -12.50 -1.07 7.17
C LYS A 85 -11.38 -1.96 7.71
N PRO A 86 -11.70 -3.11 8.33
CA PRO A 86 -10.71 -3.99 8.96
C PRO A 86 -9.58 -4.45 8.02
N TYR A 87 -9.89 -4.63 6.73
CA TYR A 87 -8.88 -5.05 5.75
C TYR A 87 -7.81 -3.97 5.55
N PHE A 88 -8.18 -2.67 5.55
CA PHE A 88 -7.24 -1.57 5.36
C PHE A 88 -6.29 -1.48 6.55
N VAL A 89 -6.85 -1.52 7.77
CA VAL A 89 -6.09 -1.54 9.03
C VAL A 89 -5.10 -2.70 9.05
N LYS A 90 -5.56 -3.91 8.68
CA LYS A 90 -4.72 -5.11 8.57
C LYS A 90 -3.61 -4.95 7.52
N CYS A 91 -3.89 -4.34 6.38
CA CYS A 91 -2.88 -4.09 5.35
C CYS A 91 -1.80 -3.12 5.83
N MET A 92 -2.20 -2.02 6.47
CA MET A 92 -1.24 -1.08 7.05
C MET A 92 -0.38 -1.77 8.13
N LYS A 93 -0.93 -2.77 8.84
CA LYS A 93 -0.20 -3.58 9.84
C LYS A 93 0.89 -4.41 9.25
N LYS A 94 0.57 -5.14 8.19
CA LYS A 94 1.55 -5.95 7.47
C LYS A 94 2.68 -5.10 6.89
N VAL A 95 2.35 -3.95 6.28
CA VAL A 95 3.36 -3.02 5.75
C VAL A 95 4.28 -2.55 6.87
N GLN A 96 3.72 -2.25 8.05
CA GLN A 96 4.52 -1.77 9.16
C GLN A 96 5.39 -2.85 9.79
N GLU A 97 4.83 -4.03 10.04
CA GLU A 97 5.59 -5.19 10.50
C GLU A 97 6.76 -5.46 9.54
N ARG A 98 6.53 -5.32 8.24
CA ARG A 98 7.60 -5.44 7.25
C ARG A 98 8.67 -4.37 7.36
N ARG A 99 8.30 -3.10 7.60
CA ARG A 99 9.24 -1.98 7.83
C ARG A 99 10.15 -2.20 9.04
N ASN A 100 9.72 -2.99 10.02
CA ASN A 100 10.54 -3.30 11.20
C ASN A 100 11.69 -4.28 10.88
N CYS A 101 11.53 -5.13 9.86
CA CYS A 101 12.52 -6.16 9.52
C CYS A 101 13.19 -6.00 8.15
N ALA A 102 12.66 -5.14 7.28
CA ALA A 102 13.18 -4.94 5.93
C ALA A 102 13.03 -3.49 5.49
N LYS A 103 13.84 -3.08 4.52
CA LYS A 103 13.64 -1.79 3.86
C LYS A 103 12.43 -1.88 2.94
N VAL A 104 11.44 -1.02 3.18
CA VAL A 104 10.22 -0.91 2.39
C VAL A 104 10.15 0.48 1.76
N TYR A 105 9.88 0.50 0.46
CA TYR A 105 9.71 1.71 -0.34
C TYR A 105 8.25 1.92 -0.73
N PRO A 106 7.81 3.18 -0.92
CA PRO A 106 8.54 4.41 -0.57
C PRO A 106 8.67 4.57 0.97
N PRO A 107 9.41 5.57 1.47
CA PRO A 107 9.33 5.99 2.87
C PRO A 107 7.88 6.22 3.33
N SER A 108 7.59 6.04 4.62
CA SER A 108 6.23 6.04 5.16
C SER A 108 5.49 7.37 4.96
N ASP A 109 6.20 8.48 5.09
CA ASP A 109 5.73 9.85 4.80
C ASP A 109 5.35 10.07 3.33
N LYS A 110 5.89 9.24 2.42
CA LYS A 110 5.65 9.33 0.97
C LYS A 110 4.65 8.32 0.43
N MET A 111 4.19 7.36 1.23
CA MET A 111 3.34 6.26 0.76
C MET A 111 2.03 6.74 0.13
N PHE A 112 1.49 7.86 0.60
CA PHE A 112 0.23 8.44 0.13
C PHE A 112 0.43 9.77 -0.63
N SER A 113 1.65 10.08 -1.10
CA SER A 113 1.93 11.38 -1.74
C SER A 113 1.08 11.66 -2.98
N CYS A 114 0.65 10.64 -3.73
CA CYS A 114 -0.23 10.82 -4.89
C CYS A 114 -1.55 11.52 -4.55
N PHE A 115 -2.14 11.25 -3.39
CA PHE A 115 -3.41 11.85 -2.97
C PHE A 115 -3.27 13.36 -2.75
N LYS A 116 -2.19 13.79 -2.10
CA LYS A 116 -1.90 15.23 -1.94
C LYS A 116 -1.51 15.92 -3.23
N ALA A 117 -0.72 15.22 -4.06
CA ALA A 117 -0.20 15.79 -5.30
C ALA A 117 -1.32 16.07 -6.31
N THR A 118 -2.40 15.28 -6.25
CA THR A 118 -3.58 15.48 -7.10
C THR A 118 -4.85 15.43 -6.25
N PRO A 119 -5.37 16.61 -5.82
CA PRO A 119 -6.66 16.71 -5.14
C PRO A 119 -7.78 16.05 -5.93
N LEU A 120 -8.74 15.45 -5.23
CA LEU A 120 -9.83 14.70 -5.83
C LEU A 120 -10.55 15.53 -6.91
N ASN A 121 -10.92 16.78 -6.62
CA ASN A 121 -11.60 17.65 -7.59
C ASN A 121 -10.80 17.97 -8.87
N LYS A 122 -9.47 17.87 -8.87
CA LYS A 122 -8.59 18.20 -10.01
C LYS A 122 -8.27 17.01 -10.92
N ILE A 123 -8.59 15.79 -10.50
CA ILE A 123 -8.30 14.59 -11.30
C ILE A 123 -9.01 14.68 -12.65
N SER A 124 -8.22 14.60 -13.71
CA SER A 124 -8.66 14.53 -15.11
C SER A 124 -8.22 13.24 -15.80
N VAL A 125 -7.08 12.68 -15.39
CA VAL A 125 -6.52 11.43 -15.92
C VAL A 125 -6.02 10.58 -14.76
N VAL A 126 -6.22 9.27 -14.83
CA VAL A 126 -5.64 8.31 -13.88
C VAL A 126 -4.63 7.44 -14.61
N ILE A 127 -3.41 7.36 -14.08
CA ILE A 127 -2.35 6.47 -14.57
C ILE A 127 -2.04 5.46 -13.47
N LEU A 128 -2.31 4.19 -13.77
CA LEU A 128 -2.11 3.07 -12.85
C LEU A 128 -0.75 2.41 -13.11
N GLY A 129 0.12 2.42 -12.11
CA GLY A 129 1.29 1.57 -12.02
C GLY A 129 1.01 0.30 -11.23
N GLN A 130 1.96 -0.64 -11.24
CA GLN A 130 1.85 -1.92 -10.56
C GLN A 130 2.30 -1.80 -9.10
N ASP A 131 3.58 -1.58 -8.87
CA ASP A 131 4.17 -1.37 -7.55
C ASP A 131 5.18 -0.21 -7.59
N PRO A 132 5.57 0.35 -6.43
CA PRO A 132 6.59 1.39 -6.40
C PRO A 132 7.94 0.83 -6.85
N TYR A 133 8.84 1.71 -7.27
CA TYR A 133 10.23 1.31 -7.51
C TYR A 133 10.89 0.75 -6.25
N HIS A 134 11.55 -0.40 -6.39
CA HIS A 134 12.11 -1.17 -5.28
C HIS A 134 13.60 -0.91 -5.00
N GLN A 135 14.21 0.09 -5.63
CA GLN A 135 15.60 0.48 -5.38
C GLN A 135 15.70 1.74 -4.50
N PRO A 136 16.80 1.90 -3.75
CA PRO A 136 17.06 3.10 -2.93
C PRO A 136 16.83 4.41 -3.69
N GLY A 137 16.07 5.31 -3.06
CA GLY A 137 15.87 6.68 -3.54
C GLY A 137 14.96 6.82 -4.77
N GLN A 138 14.46 5.72 -5.35
CA GLN A 138 13.61 5.80 -6.55
C GLN A 138 12.15 6.15 -6.23
N ALA A 139 11.49 5.36 -5.37
CA ALA A 139 10.06 5.57 -5.12
C ALA A 139 9.80 6.84 -4.29
N MET A 140 8.95 7.71 -4.82
CA MET A 140 8.56 8.98 -4.19
C MET A 140 7.05 9.11 -3.93
N GLY A 141 6.29 8.02 -4.06
CA GLY A 141 4.84 8.02 -3.80
C GLY A 141 3.95 8.40 -4.98
N LEU A 142 4.53 8.56 -6.18
CA LEU A 142 3.82 8.74 -7.45
C LEU A 142 4.21 7.58 -8.39
N SER A 143 3.25 6.97 -9.09
CA SER A 143 3.54 5.92 -10.06
C SER A 143 4.48 6.43 -11.16
N PHE A 144 5.43 5.58 -11.59
CA PHE A 144 6.47 5.87 -12.59
C PHE A 144 7.45 7.02 -12.28
N SER A 145 7.16 7.88 -11.29
CA SER A 145 7.98 9.03 -10.96
C SER A 145 9.19 8.66 -10.10
N VAL A 146 10.32 9.32 -10.34
CA VAL A 146 11.50 9.31 -9.47
C VAL A 146 11.99 10.73 -9.19
N PRO A 147 12.60 11.01 -8.02
CA PRO A 147 13.13 12.34 -7.71
C PRO A 147 14.14 12.84 -8.76
N LYS A 148 14.23 14.16 -8.93
CA LYS A 148 15.26 14.77 -9.79
C LYS A 148 16.67 14.34 -9.34
N GLY A 149 17.55 14.08 -10.31
CA GLY A 149 18.89 13.54 -10.07
C GLY A 149 18.97 12.01 -10.01
N VAL A 150 17.83 11.32 -9.85
CA VAL A 150 17.77 9.86 -10.00
C VAL A 150 17.70 9.50 -11.48
N PRO A 151 18.47 8.49 -11.96
CA PRO A 151 18.40 8.03 -13.33
C PRO A 151 16.97 7.63 -13.74
N VAL A 152 16.52 8.10 -14.90
CA VAL A 152 15.18 7.83 -15.43
C VAL A 152 15.00 6.31 -15.66
N PRO A 153 14.07 5.65 -14.97
CA PRO A 153 13.88 4.20 -15.09
C PRO A 153 13.46 3.77 -16.50
N PRO A 154 13.71 2.51 -16.91
CA PRO A 154 13.33 2.00 -18.23
C PRO A 154 11.84 2.20 -18.57
N SER A 155 10.94 1.93 -17.62
CA SER A 155 9.49 2.08 -17.83
C SER A 155 9.11 3.53 -18.15
N LEU A 156 9.66 4.49 -17.40
CA LEU A 156 9.41 5.91 -17.65
C LEU A 156 10.05 6.40 -18.96
N ARG A 157 11.25 5.88 -19.31
CA ARG A 157 11.85 6.17 -20.62
C ARG A 157 10.95 5.70 -21.77
N ASN A 158 10.26 4.57 -21.61
CA ASN A 158 9.30 4.09 -22.61
C ASN A 158 8.09 5.03 -22.68
N ILE A 159 7.52 5.44 -21.55
CA ILE A 159 6.42 6.44 -21.53
C ILE A 159 6.84 7.72 -22.26
N TYR A 160 8.05 8.24 -22.01
CA TYR A 160 8.55 9.44 -22.71
C TYR A 160 8.72 9.27 -24.22
N LYS A 161 9.03 8.05 -24.69
CA LYS A 161 9.07 7.74 -26.13
C LYS A 161 7.67 7.74 -26.72
N GLU A 162 6.71 7.10 -26.07
CA GLU A 162 5.33 6.98 -26.57
C GLU A 162 4.61 8.33 -26.63
N ILE A 163 4.85 9.25 -25.68
CA ILE A 163 4.26 10.59 -25.72
C ILE A 163 4.88 11.50 -26.80
N GLY A 164 5.98 11.11 -27.45
CA GLY A 164 6.61 11.83 -28.55
C GLY A 164 7.20 13.22 -28.21
N LYS A 165 7.22 13.63 -26.94
CA LYS A 165 7.70 14.96 -26.51
C LYS A 165 9.18 14.99 -26.06
N GLY A 166 9.91 13.90 -26.24
CA GLY A 166 11.29 13.76 -25.78
C GLY A 166 11.40 13.58 -24.25
N ASN A 167 12.56 13.13 -23.77
CA ASN A 167 12.83 12.97 -22.34
C ASN A 167 13.25 14.33 -21.74
N PRO A 168 12.53 14.86 -20.73
CA PRO A 168 12.87 16.13 -20.07
C PRO A 168 14.18 16.09 -19.25
N GLY A 169 14.89 14.96 -19.23
CA GLY A 169 16.19 14.82 -18.55
C GLY A 169 16.07 14.48 -17.07
N HIS A 170 14.85 14.34 -16.55
CA HIS A 170 14.57 13.88 -15.19
C HIS A 170 13.35 12.95 -15.18
N GLY A 171 13.18 12.18 -14.10
CA GLY A 171 12.05 11.28 -13.95
C GLY A 171 10.93 11.77 -13.03
N ASP A 172 11.01 13.02 -12.56
CA ASP A 172 10.03 13.61 -11.65
C ASP A 172 8.76 14.04 -12.42
N LEU A 173 7.63 13.42 -12.09
CA LEU A 173 6.31 13.64 -12.69
C LEU A 173 5.39 14.51 -11.83
N SER A 174 5.92 15.20 -10.81
CA SER A 174 5.10 16.07 -9.93
C SER A 174 4.34 17.13 -10.71
N SER A 175 4.90 17.66 -11.81
CA SER A 175 4.21 18.63 -12.68
C SER A 175 3.00 18.05 -13.41
N TRP A 176 2.96 16.74 -13.65
CA TRP A 176 1.78 16.06 -14.22
C TRP A 176 0.70 15.93 -13.14
N ALA A 177 1.09 15.58 -11.92
CA ALA A 177 0.18 15.50 -10.78
C ALA A 177 -0.54 16.83 -10.50
N GLU A 178 0.20 17.95 -10.56
CA GLU A 178 -0.33 19.31 -10.42
C GLU A 178 -1.35 19.68 -11.51
N GLN A 179 -1.24 19.07 -12.69
CA GLN A 179 -2.13 19.26 -13.84
C GLN A 179 -3.33 18.30 -13.85
N GLY A 180 -3.53 17.52 -12.78
CA GLY A 180 -4.68 16.62 -12.67
C GLY A 180 -4.42 15.18 -13.13
N VAL A 181 -3.16 14.79 -13.35
CA VAL A 181 -2.79 13.40 -13.65
C VAL A 181 -2.56 12.64 -12.34
N PHE A 182 -3.51 11.81 -11.95
CA PHE A 182 -3.41 11.02 -10.73
C PHE A 182 -2.55 9.77 -10.95
N LEU A 183 -1.33 9.82 -10.43
CA LEU A 183 -0.28 8.80 -10.59
C LEU A 183 -0.31 7.78 -9.44
N LEU A 184 -1.19 6.79 -9.53
CA LEU A 184 -1.43 5.79 -8.48
C LEU A 184 -0.80 4.44 -8.82
N ASN A 185 -0.23 3.73 -7.85
CA ASN A 185 0.16 2.33 -8.00
C ASN A 185 -0.91 1.42 -7.41
N SER A 186 -1.10 0.23 -7.99
CA SER A 186 -2.02 -0.77 -7.44
C SER A 186 -1.56 -1.40 -6.15
N LEU A 187 -0.24 -1.47 -5.93
CA LEU A 187 0.40 -1.70 -4.65
C LEU A 187 1.03 -0.39 -4.15
N LEU A 188 0.78 -0.03 -2.89
CA LEU A 188 1.31 1.22 -2.33
C LEU A 188 2.72 1.08 -1.73
N SER A 189 3.24 -0.13 -1.60
CA SER A 189 4.57 -0.39 -1.03
C SER A 189 5.22 -1.62 -1.62
N VAL A 190 6.55 -1.68 -1.52
CA VAL A 190 7.38 -2.80 -1.99
C VAL A 190 8.60 -2.95 -1.09
N GLU A 191 9.15 -4.15 -0.98
CA GLU A 191 10.41 -4.38 -0.29
C GLU A 191 11.60 -4.15 -1.22
N GLU A 192 12.70 -3.64 -0.65
CA GLU A 192 13.96 -3.42 -1.37
C GLU A 192 14.39 -4.68 -2.15
N GLY A 193 14.61 -4.50 -3.45
CA GLY A 193 15.06 -5.58 -4.34
C GLY A 193 14.04 -6.69 -4.63
N LYS A 194 12.79 -6.59 -4.14
CA LYS A 194 11.76 -7.63 -4.32
C LYS A 194 10.49 -7.05 -4.95
N PRO A 195 10.43 -6.93 -6.28
CA PRO A 195 9.21 -6.53 -6.98
C PRO A 195 8.02 -7.37 -6.54
N MET A 196 6.83 -6.77 -6.44
CA MET A 196 5.58 -7.44 -6.09
C MET A 196 5.56 -8.15 -4.72
N SER A 197 6.51 -7.86 -3.82
CA SER A 197 6.59 -8.51 -2.51
C SER A 197 5.35 -8.31 -1.64
N HIS A 198 4.58 -7.23 -1.87
CA HIS A 198 3.39 -6.89 -1.09
C HIS A 198 2.08 -7.12 -1.86
N LYS A 199 2.09 -7.93 -2.92
CA LYS A 199 0.88 -8.20 -3.73
C LYS A 199 -0.31 -8.75 -2.93
N ASP A 200 -0.05 -9.49 -1.84
CA ASP A 200 -1.06 -10.10 -0.98
C ASP A 200 -1.54 -9.15 0.14
N TYR A 201 -1.02 -7.91 0.15
CA TYR A 201 -1.44 -6.86 1.06
C TYR A 201 -2.48 -6.07 0.27
N VAL A 202 -3.72 -6.54 0.32
CA VAL A 202 -4.86 -6.05 -0.50
C VAL A 202 -4.85 -4.52 -0.61
N SER A 203 -4.37 -4.03 -1.75
CA SER A 203 -4.23 -2.59 -2.05
C SER A 203 -5.19 -2.16 -3.19
N LEU A 204 -5.94 -3.12 -3.75
CA LEU A 204 -6.82 -2.91 -4.89
C LEU A 204 -8.13 -2.20 -4.55
N THR A 205 -8.62 -2.30 -3.31
CA THR A 205 -9.94 -1.76 -2.95
C THR A 205 -9.96 -0.23 -2.89
N VAL A 206 -8.84 0.41 -2.51
CA VAL A 206 -8.72 1.88 -2.54
C VAL A 206 -8.87 2.41 -3.97
N ILE A 207 -8.35 1.69 -4.97
CA ILE A 207 -8.52 2.06 -6.38
C ILE A 207 -9.99 1.96 -6.79
N THR A 208 -10.67 0.88 -6.42
CA THR A 208 -12.09 0.70 -6.75
C THR A 208 -12.92 1.86 -6.18
N THR A 209 -12.71 2.21 -4.91
CA THR A 209 -13.39 3.35 -4.28
C THR A 209 -13.05 4.67 -4.99
N VAL A 210 -11.80 4.89 -5.41
CA VAL A 210 -11.41 6.08 -6.18
C VAL A 210 -12.18 6.15 -7.51
N LEU A 211 -12.24 5.04 -8.26
CA LEU A 211 -12.90 4.99 -9.56
C LEU A 211 -14.42 5.18 -9.45
N GLU A 212 -15.04 4.56 -8.45
CA GLU A 212 -16.47 4.70 -8.16
C GLU A 212 -16.85 6.14 -7.80
N ASN A 213 -16.04 6.83 -6.98
CA ASN A 213 -16.31 8.20 -6.54
C ASN A 213 -16.27 9.24 -7.67
N LYS A 214 -15.57 8.97 -8.77
CA LYS A 214 -15.45 9.89 -9.90
C LYS A 214 -16.30 9.52 -11.11
N GLN A 215 -17.02 8.39 -11.09
CA GLN A 215 -17.72 7.84 -12.26
C GLN A 215 -16.82 7.79 -13.50
N ILE A 216 -15.53 7.46 -13.33
CA ILE A 216 -14.59 7.33 -14.45
C ILE A 216 -14.83 5.95 -15.06
N TYR A 217 -15.73 5.89 -16.05
CA TYR A 217 -15.93 4.77 -16.96
C TYR A 217 -15.52 5.16 -18.38
#